data_AF-A0A662P549-F1
#
_entry.id   AF-A0A662P549-F1
#
_cell.length_a   1.000
_cell.length_b   1.000
_cell.length_c   1.000
_cell.angle_alpha   90.00
_cell.angle_beta   90.00
_cell.angle_gamma   90.00
#
_symmetry.space_group_name_H-M   'P 1'
#
loop_
_entity.id
_entity.type
_entity.pdbx_description
1 polymer ?
#
loop_
_entity_poly.entity_id
_entity_poly.type
_entity_poly.pdbx_seq_one_letter_code
_entity_poly.pdbx_strand_id
1 'polypeptide(L)' 'MKGLKSLEAAINDYLRGKASLGGAAEEAGMSYCDFREELRRRGILSKRKAGLT' A
#
# COMPACT_ATOMS: atom_id res chain seq x y z
N MET A 1 3.20 18.19 -12.44
CA MET A 1 3.50 17.35 -11.27
C MET A 1 2.23 16.60 -10.92
N LYS A 2 2.20 15.26 -10.97
CA LYS A 2 1.05 14.50 -10.45
C LYS A 2 0.99 14.80 -8.96
N GLY A 3 -0.09 15.44 -8.51
CA GLY A 3 -0.27 15.78 -7.11
C GLY A 3 -0.19 14.51 -6.27
N LEU A 4 0.73 14.50 -5.32
CA LEU A 4 0.85 13.44 -4.33
C LEU A 4 -0.52 13.27 -3.67
N LYS A 5 -1.12 12.10 -3.86
CA LYS A 5 -2.35 11.75 -3.19
C LYS A 5 -2.04 11.51 -1.72
N SER A 6 -2.97 11.84 -0.83
CA SER A 6 -2.86 11.43 0.57
C SER A 6 -2.72 9.92 0.66
N LEU A 7 -1.94 9.45 1.63
CA LEU A 7 -1.74 8.02 1.91
C LEU A 7 -3.06 7.23 1.97
N GLU A 8 -4.11 7.80 2.58
CA GLU A 8 -5.43 7.16 2.63
C GLU A 8 -6.09 6.97 1.25
N ALA A 9 -5.94 7.94 0.35
CA ALA A 9 -6.47 7.85 -1.00
C ALA A 9 -5.74 6.78 -1.82
N ALA A 10 -4.41 6.72 -1.70
CA ALA A 10 -3.60 5.68 -2.32
C ALA A 10 -3.93 4.27 -1.79
N ILE A 11 -4.13 4.14 -0.47
CA ILE A 11 -4.57 2.87 0.15
C ILE A 11 -5.96 2.47 -0.38
N ASN A 12 -6.89 3.42 -0.50
CA ASN A 12 -8.22 3.14 -1.04
C ASN A 12 -8.17 2.71 -2.51
N ASP A 13 -7.32 3.34 -3.33
CA ASP A 13 -7.13 2.94 -4.73
C ASP A 13 -6.49 1.55 -4.85
N TYR A 14 -5.54 1.21 -3.97
CA TYR A 14 -5.01 -0.16 -3.86
C TYR A 14 -6.09 -1.18 -3.47
N LEU A 15 -6.88 -0.90 -2.41
CA LEU A 15 -7.95 -1.79 -1.95
C LEU A 15 -9.05 -2.01 -2.99
N ARG A 16 -9.32 -0.99 -3.81
CA ARG A 16 -10.29 -1.04 -4.91
C ARG A 16 -9.73 -1.68 -6.18
N GLY A 17 -8.46 -2.09 -6.18
CA GLY A 17 -7.79 -2.65 -7.37
C GLY A 17 -7.56 -1.64 -8.49
N LYS A 18 -7.68 -0.34 -8.21
CA LYS A 18 -7.44 0.74 -9.18
C LYS A 18 -5.96 1.01 -9.41
N ALA A 19 -5.15 0.73 -8.39
CA ALA A 19 -3.70 0.86 -8.43
C ALA A 19 -3.03 -0.43 -7.94
N SER A 20 -1.93 -0.81 -8.59
CA SER A 20 -1.05 -1.84 -8.07
C SER A 20 -0.35 -1.34 -6.79
N LEU A 21 0.20 -2.25 -5.98
CA LEU A 21 0.91 -1.89 -4.74
C LEU A 21 2.02 -0.85 -4.99
N GLY A 22 2.79 -1.00 -6.08
CA GLY A 22 3.81 -0.02 -6.50
C GLY A 22 3.21 1.30 -6.97
N GLY A 23 2.16 1.25 -7.79
CA GLY A 23 1.49 2.48 -8.27
C GLY A 23 0.87 3.28 -7.12
N ALA A 24 0.25 2.62 -6.14
CA ALA A 24 -0.27 3.28 -4.95
C ALA A 24 0.85 3.88 -4.09
N ALA A 25 2.01 3.22 -4.00
CA ALA A 25 3.17 3.77 -3.30
C ALA A 25 3.70 5.05 -3.98
N GLU A 26 3.79 5.05 -5.31
CA GLU A 26 4.15 6.23 -6.10
C GLU A 26 3.14 7.36 -5.91
N GLU A 27 1.84 7.04 -5.91
CA GLU A 27 0.78 8.02 -5.67
C GLU A 27 0.84 8.63 -4.26
N ALA A 28 1.24 7.85 -3.26
CA ALA A 28 1.46 8.29 -1.89
C ALA A 28 2.82 8.98 -1.66
N GLY A 29 3.70 9.02 -2.67
CA GLY A 29 5.03 9.62 -2.57
C GLY A 29 5.99 8.91 -1.65
N MET A 30 5.83 7.60 -1.50
CA MET A 30 6.67 6.78 -0.65
C MET A 30 7.23 5.59 -1.40
N SER A 31 8.27 4.99 -0.83
CA SER A 31 8.84 3.79 -1.44
C SER A 31 7.84 2.63 -1.37
N TYR A 32 7.97 1.70 -2.32
CA TYR A 32 7.20 0.46 -2.31
C TYR A 32 7.32 -0.29 -0.97
N CYS A 33 8.51 -0.32 -0.37
CA CYS A 33 8.77 -0.97 0.91
C CYS A 33 8.00 -0.30 2.05
N ASP A 34 8.08 1.02 2.16
CA ASP A 34 7.39 1.79 3.20
C ASP A 34 5.86 1.64 3.10
N PHE A 35 5.32 1.76 1.89
CA PHE A 35 3.89 1.60 1.66
C PHE A 35 3.40 0.20 2.03
N ARG A 36 4.17 -0.83 1.65
CA ARG A 36 3.86 -2.23 1.99
C ARG A 36 3.91 -2.48 3.50
N GLU A 37 4.89 -1.90 4.20
CA GLU A 37 4.98 -1.99 5.65
C GLU A 37 3.83 -1.27 6.35
N GLU A 38 3.40 -0.12 5.83
CA GLU A 38 2.25 0.62 6.36
C GLU A 38 0.95 -0.18 6.22
N LEU A 39 0.71 -0.79 5.05
CA LEU A 39 -0.41 -1.71 4.87
C LEU A 39 -0.37 -2.89 5.84
N ARG A 40 0.82 -3.42 6.15
CA ARG A 40 1.00 -4.50 7.12
C ARG A 40 0.78 -4.02 8.57
N ARG A 41 1.22 -2.81 8.91
CA ARG A 41 1.01 -2.18 10.22
C ARG A 41 -0.49 -1.97 10.48
N ARG A 42 -1.22 -1.56 9.44
CA ARG A 42 -2.68 -1.37 9.46
C ARG A 42 -3.49 -2.67 9.36
N GLY A 43 -2.83 -3.82 9.20
CA GLY A 43 -3.49 -5.13 9.08
C GLY A 43 -4.19 -5.38 7.74
N ILE A 44 -4.00 -4.52 6.74
CA ILE A 44 -4.55 -4.66 5.40
C ILE A 44 -3.87 -5.80 4.64
N LEU A 45 -2.54 -5.81 4.69
CA LEU A 45 -1.77 -6.97 4.26
C LEU A 45 -1.64 -7.90 5.46
N SER A 46 -2.11 -9.14 5.29
CA SER A 46 -1.86 -10.18 6.28
C SER A 46 -0.36 -10.22 6.58
N LYS A 47 0.02 -10.01 7.85
CA LYS A 47 1.32 -10.44 8.33
C LYS A 47 1.33 -11.93 8.04
N ARG A 48 2.11 -12.37 7.04
CA ARG A 48 2.31 -13.80 6.74
C ARG A 48 2.31 -14.52 8.08
N LYS A 49 1.31 -15.38 8.34
CA LYS A 49 1.49 -16.43 9.34
C LYS A 49 2.61 -17.29 8.75
N ALA A 50 3.84 -17.01 9.16
CA ALA A 50 4.94 -17.94 8.99
C ALA A 50 4.55 -19.16 9.83
N GLY A 51 3.93 -20.16 9.19
CA GLY A 51 3.41 -21.32 9.91
C GLY A 51 2.34 -22.13 9.18
N LEU A 52 2.42 -22.28 7.86
CA LEU A 52 1.62 -23.29 7.16
C LEU A 52 2.32 -23.77 5.88
N THR A 53 3.45 -24.49 6.05
CA THR A 53 3.76 -25.77 5.41
C THR A 53 4.77 -26.50 6.28
#